data_AF-G1VRZ2-F1
#
_entry.id   AF-G1VRZ2-F1
#
_cell.length_a   1.000
_cell.length_b   1.000
_cell.length_c   1.000
_cell.angle_alpha   90.00
_cell.angle_beta   90.00
_cell.angle_gamma   90.00
#
_symmetry.space_group_name_H-M   'P 1'
#
loop_
_entity.id
_entity.type
_entity.pdbx_description
1 polymer ?
#
loop_
_entity_poly.entity_id
_entity_poly.type
_entity_poly.pdbx_seq_one_letter_code
_entity_poly.pdbx_strand_id
1 'polypeptide(L)'
;MSWRDEEAPLIDEDEFMRGYVEGELKNYYLYLYKWHLLEREQRSLSCSTGGSIIRMSNGVSDGKSPQDRFMMKSAALEELQAPFEEKMDRIDKWISVLPEKYYDVVKLYTMRNRGEGSKKVGWEMDIGEELVRKRAERAISQICSKNSNIL
;
A
#
# COMPACT_ATOMS: atom_id res chain seq x y z
N MET A 1 -2.55 30.21 22.04
CA MET A 1 -2.00 30.29 20.68
C MET A 1 -2.88 29.42 19.81
N SER A 2 -3.46 29.98 18.75
CA SER A 2 -4.17 29.20 17.73
C SER A 2 -3.14 28.69 16.73
N TRP A 3 -3.31 27.48 16.20
CA TRP A 3 -2.51 26.97 15.08
C TRP A 3 -2.60 27.87 13.83
N ARG A 4 -3.60 28.77 13.80
CA ARG A 4 -3.77 29.80 12.77
C ARG A 4 -2.79 30.98 12.90
N ASP A 5 -2.17 31.13 14.07
CA ASP A 5 -1.20 32.17 14.38
C ASP A 5 0.25 31.65 14.26
N GLU A 6 0.44 30.37 13.91
CA GLU A 6 1.75 29.77 13.68
C GLU A 6 2.26 30.13 12.29
N GLU A 7 3.48 30.65 12.22
CA GLU A 7 4.14 30.93 10.95
C GLU A 7 4.51 29.60 10.28
N ALA A 8 4.02 29.40 9.05
CA ALA A 8 4.22 28.15 8.35
C ALA A 8 5.73 27.88 8.17
N PRO A 9 6.24 26.71 8.57
CA PRO A 9 7.63 26.38 8.34
C PRO A 9 7.92 26.36 6.84
N LEU A 10 9.13 26.77 6.46
CA LEU A 10 9.59 26.66 5.07
C LEU A 10 9.78 25.16 4.77
N ILE A 11 8.83 24.56 4.05
CA ILE A 11 8.88 23.15 3.68
C ILE A 11 9.55 23.06 2.30
N ASP A 12 10.63 22.28 2.21
CA ASP A 12 11.16 21.85 0.92
C ASP A 12 10.20 20.80 0.33
N GLU A 13 9.41 21.22 -0.65
CA GLU A 13 8.42 20.37 -1.33
C GLU A 13 9.09 19.14 -1.96
N ASP A 14 10.30 19.28 -2.52
CA ASP A 14 10.99 18.16 -3.17
C ASP A 14 11.44 17.11 -2.14
N GLU A 15 11.97 17.56 -1.00
CA GLU A 15 12.36 16.65 0.08
C GLU A 15 11.14 15.92 0.68
N PHE A 16 10.05 16.66 0.88
CA PHE A 16 8.79 16.09 1.36
C PHE A 16 8.24 15.03 0.40
N MET A 17 8.21 15.33 -0.90
CA MET A 17 7.72 14.41 -1.93
C MET A 17 8.58 13.16 -2.05
N ARG A 18 9.91 13.30 -1.93
CA ARG A 18 10.81 12.14 -1.88
C ARG A 18 10.55 11.27 -0.66
N GLY A 19 10.38 11.88 0.51
CA GLY A 19 10.06 11.17 1.75
C GLY A 19 8.70 10.44 1.67
N TYR A 20 7.70 11.07 1.05
CA TYR A 20 6.39 10.48 0.81
C TYR A 20 6.47 9.26 -0.11
N VAL A 21 7.11 9.39 -1.29
CA VAL A 21 7.29 8.28 -2.24
C VAL A 21 8.06 7.13 -1.59
N GLU A 22 9.14 7.42 -0.88
CA GLU A 22 9.91 6.40 -0.18
C GLU A 22 9.08 5.69 0.89
N GLY A 23 8.28 6.42 1.66
CA GLY A 23 7.37 5.87 2.66
C GLY A 23 6.32 4.93 2.07
N GLU A 24 5.67 5.33 0.99
CA GLU A 24 4.68 4.51 0.28
C GLU A 24 5.32 3.25 -0.33
N LEU A 25 6.51 3.36 -0.94
CA LEU A 25 7.26 2.20 -1.45
C LEU A 25 7.60 1.19 -0.33
N LYS A 26 8.01 1.67 0.85
CA LYS A 26 8.25 0.81 2.02
C LYS A 26 6.98 0.14 2.55
N ASN A 27 5.81 0.75 2.33
CA ASN A 27 4.52 0.25 2.76
C ASN A 27 3.87 -0.72 1.77
N TYR A 28 4.42 -0.89 0.56
CA TYR A 28 3.87 -1.77 -0.47
C TYR A 28 3.46 -3.15 0.05
N TYR A 29 4.37 -3.88 0.70
CA TYR A 29 4.06 -5.23 1.20
C TYR A 29 3.07 -5.22 2.37
N LEU A 30 2.96 -4.12 3.11
CA LEU A 30 1.93 -3.94 4.14
C LEU A 30 0.56 -3.76 3.50
N TYR A 31 0.45 -2.97 2.43
CA TYR A 31 -0.80 -2.81 1.69
C TYR A 31 -1.23 -4.13 1.04
N LEU A 32 -0.29 -4.82 0.40
CA LEU A 32 -0.53 -6.14 -0.18
C LEU A 32 -1.03 -7.16 0.87
N TYR A 33 -0.40 -7.19 2.04
CA TYR A 33 -0.83 -8.05 3.15
C TYR A 33 -2.25 -7.72 3.62
N LYS A 34 -2.55 -6.43 3.83
CA LYS A 34 -3.90 -5.99 4.26
C LYS A 34 -4.96 -6.32 3.23
N TRP A 35 -4.67 -6.13 1.95
CA TRP A 35 -5.58 -6.46 0.86
C TRP A 35 -5.91 -7.96 0.85
N HIS A 36 -4.90 -8.84 0.95
CA HIS A 36 -5.13 -10.29 1.02
C HIS A 36 -5.88 -10.73 2.29
N LEU A 37 -5.71 -10.03 3.41
CA LEU A 37 -6.47 -10.31 4.63
C LEU A 37 -7.96 -10.08 4.41
N LEU A 38 -8.31 -8.96 3.77
CA LEU A 38 -9.69 -8.61 3.42
C LEU A 38 -10.26 -9.57 2.36
N GLU A 39 -9.46 -9.94 1.37
CA GLU A 39 -9.85 -10.93 0.35
C GLU A 39 -10.15 -12.29 0.99
N ARG A 40 -9.34 -12.73 1.95
CA ARG A 40 -9.59 -13.96 2.70
C ARG A 40 -10.88 -13.86 3.52
N GLU A 41 -11.14 -12.73 4.15
CA GLU A 41 -12.39 -12.51 4.88
C GLU A 41 -13.59 -12.56 3.93
N GLN A 42 -13.51 -11.92 2.77
CA GLN A 42 -14.55 -11.96 1.75
C GLN A 42 -14.82 -13.38 1.25
N ARG A 43 -13.78 -14.15 0.93
CA ARG A 43 -13.91 -15.57 0.52
C ARG A 43 -14.47 -16.47 1.62
N SER A 44 -14.29 -16.10 2.88
CA SER A 44 -14.87 -16.83 4.02
C SER A 44 -16.34 -16.51 4.27
N LEU A 45 -16.87 -15.44 3.65
CA LEU A 45 -18.29 -15.18 3.66
C LEU A 45 -19.01 -16.29 2.89
N SER A 46 -19.92 -16.97 3.57
CA SER A 46 -20.81 -17.93 2.94
C SER A 46 -22.25 -17.54 3.25
N CYS A 47 -23.10 -17.60 2.22
CA CYS A 47 -24.54 -17.53 2.38
C CYS A 47 -25.10 -18.90 2.03
N SER A 48 -25.62 -19.64 3.01
CA SER A 48 -26.35 -20.88 2.72
C SER A 48 -27.63 -20.51 1.97
N THR A 49 -27.75 -20.97 0.72
CA THR A 49 -28.95 -20.80 -0.12
C THR A 49 -30.13 -21.67 0.36
N GLY A 50 -29.89 -22.58 1.33
CA GLY A 50 -30.92 -23.42 1.94
C GLY A 50 -31.07 -23.11 3.43
N GLY A 51 -32.28 -22.72 3.84
CA GLY A 51 -32.73 -22.41 5.20
C GLY A 51 -31.74 -22.69 6.32
N SER A 52 -31.08 -21.66 6.83
CA SER A 52 -30.30 -21.77 8.07
C SER A 52 -30.52 -20.53 8.90
N ILE A 53 -31.22 -20.71 10.00
CA ILE A 53 -31.36 -19.73 11.08
C ILE A 53 -29.96 -19.43 11.58
N ILE A 54 -29.45 -18.24 11.28
CA ILE A 54 -28.26 -17.72 11.97
C ILE A 54 -28.70 -17.44 13.41
N ARG A 55 -28.47 -18.39 14.31
CA ARG A 55 -28.67 -18.19 15.76
C ARG A 55 -27.65 -17.16 16.24
N MET A 56 -28.09 -15.93 16.45
CA MET A 56 -27.32 -14.95 17.21
C MET A 56 -27.44 -15.25 18.69
N SER A 57 -26.35 -15.12 19.44
CA SER A 57 -26.31 -15.33 20.90
C SER A 57 -27.24 -14.40 21.68
N ASN A 58 -27.75 -13.33 21.04
CA ASN A 58 -28.41 -12.22 21.72
C ASN A 58 -29.87 -11.99 21.29
N GLY A 59 -30.46 -12.83 20.45
CA GLY A 59 -31.92 -12.80 20.16
C GLY A 59 -32.50 -11.57 19.45
N VAL A 60 -31.70 -10.53 19.16
CA VAL A 60 -32.15 -9.32 18.46
C VAL A 60 -32.15 -9.58 16.95
N SER A 61 -33.34 -9.67 16.35
CA SER A 61 -33.52 -9.71 14.90
C SER A 61 -33.51 -8.29 14.35
N ASP A 62 -32.51 -7.93 13.55
CA ASP A 62 -32.43 -6.65 12.84
C ASP A 62 -33.39 -6.54 11.64
N GLY A 63 -34.25 -7.55 11.42
CA GLY A 63 -35.20 -7.61 10.31
C GLY A 63 -34.60 -7.90 8.92
N LYS A 64 -33.28 -8.03 8.79
CA LYS A 64 -32.60 -8.25 7.50
C LYS A 64 -32.49 -9.74 7.19
N SER A 65 -32.66 -10.09 5.91
CA SER A 65 -32.44 -11.47 5.47
C SER A 65 -30.95 -11.83 5.58
N PRO A 66 -30.60 -13.12 5.76
CA PRO A 66 -29.22 -13.57 5.70
C PRO A 66 -28.49 -13.12 4.41
N GLN A 67 -29.22 -13.07 3.29
CA GLN A 67 -28.74 -12.56 2.00
C GLN A 67 -28.41 -11.07 2.08
N ASP A 68 -29.28 -10.25 2.67
CA ASP A 68 -29.03 -8.81 2.83
C ASP A 68 -27.82 -8.54 3.72
N ARG A 69 -27.67 -9.30 4.81
CA ARG A 69 -26.51 -9.18 5.71
C ARG A 69 -25.22 -9.61 5.02
N PHE A 70 -25.27 -10.65 4.19
CA PHE A 70 -24.14 -11.08 3.36
C PHE A 70 -23.75 -9.98 2.36
N MET A 71 -24.72 -9.43 1.62
CA MET A 71 -24.49 -8.35 0.65
C MET A 71 -23.91 -7.11 1.31
N MET A 72 -24.45 -6.70 2.47
CA MET A 72 -23.92 -5.58 3.24
C MET A 72 -22.48 -5.82 3.70
N LYS A 73 -22.17 -7.03 4.18
CA LYS A 73 -20.81 -7.36 4.63
C LYS A 73 -19.81 -7.46 3.46
N SER A 74 -20.22 -7.99 2.31
CA SER A 74 -19.37 -7.99 1.10
C SER A 74 -19.07 -6.56 0.64
N ALA A 75 -20.10 -5.72 0.54
CA ALA A 75 -19.94 -4.32 0.13
C ALA A 75 -19.02 -3.54 1.08
N ALA A 76 -19.15 -3.75 2.39
CA ALA A 76 -18.26 -3.12 3.37
C ALA A 76 -16.80 -3.58 3.24
N LEU A 77 -16.56 -4.85 2.91
CA LEU A 77 -15.19 -5.36 2.69
C LEU A 77 -14.59 -4.81 1.39
N GLU A 78 -15.38 -4.70 0.33
CA GLU A 78 -14.97 -4.08 -0.94
C GLU A 78 -14.61 -2.60 -0.76
N GLU A 79 -15.41 -1.85 0.01
CA GLU A 79 -15.12 -0.46 0.35
C GLU A 79 -13.81 -0.31 1.14
N LEU A 80 -13.49 -1.28 2.01
CA LEU A 80 -12.22 -1.32 2.73
C LEU A 80 -11.04 -1.75 1.86
N GLN A 81 -11.26 -2.50 0.77
CA GLN A 81 -10.22 -2.92 -0.17
C GLN A 81 -9.84 -1.80 -1.15
N ALA A 82 -10.82 -1.04 -1.63
CA ALA A 82 -10.64 0.05 -2.60
C ALA A 82 -9.44 0.99 -2.32
N PRO A 83 -9.23 1.52 -1.09
CA PRO A 83 -8.10 2.40 -0.81
C PRO A 83 -6.75 1.68 -0.87
N PHE A 84 -6.69 0.36 -0.65
CA PHE A 84 -5.45 -0.39 -0.82
C PHE A 84 -5.15 -0.65 -2.28
N GLU A 85 -6.15 -0.94 -3.11
CA GLU A 85 -6.00 -1.06 -4.56
C GLU A 85 -5.50 0.23 -5.17
N GLU A 86 -6.11 1.37 -4.83
CA GLU A 86 -5.70 2.67 -5.35
C GLU A 86 -4.22 2.99 -5.00
N LYS A 87 -3.80 2.66 -3.78
CA LYS A 87 -2.41 2.83 -3.36
C LYS A 87 -1.45 1.91 -4.10
N MET A 88 -1.84 0.66 -4.32
CA MET A 88 -1.04 -0.31 -5.07
C MET A 88 -0.91 0.10 -6.54
N ASP A 89 -2.01 0.48 -7.19
CA ASP A 89 -2.03 0.99 -8.56
C ASP A 89 -1.16 2.24 -8.73
N ARG A 90 -1.17 3.12 -7.71
CA ARG A 90 -0.32 4.31 -7.68
C ARG A 90 1.16 3.94 -7.60
N ILE A 91 1.52 3.00 -6.73
CA ILE A 91 2.89 2.50 -6.62
C ILE A 91 3.33 1.82 -7.93
N ASP A 92 2.46 1.02 -8.56
CA ASP A 92 2.76 0.37 -9.84
C ASP A 92 3.00 1.39 -10.96
N LYS A 93 2.20 2.47 -11.02
CA LYS A 93 2.44 3.58 -11.94
C LYS A 93 3.79 4.23 -11.70
N TRP A 94 4.17 4.50 -10.45
CA TRP A 94 5.48 5.07 -10.14
C TRP A 94 6.62 4.16 -10.56
N ILE A 95 6.52 2.87 -10.25
CA ILE A 95 7.57 1.92 -10.55
C ILE A 95 7.68 1.66 -12.07
N SER A 96 6.59 1.77 -12.83
CA SER A 96 6.59 1.59 -14.29
C SER A 96 7.51 2.57 -15.04
N VAL A 97 7.83 3.73 -14.46
CA VAL A 97 8.69 4.73 -15.09
C VAL A 97 10.19 4.42 -14.94
N LEU A 98 10.53 3.36 -14.19
CA LEU A 98 11.88 2.95 -13.89
C LEU A 98 12.41 1.92 -14.90
N PRO A 99 13.64 2.11 -15.41
CA PRO A 99 14.42 1.04 -16.04
C PRO A 99 14.57 -0.18 -15.13
N GLU A 100 14.64 -1.37 -15.71
CA GLU A 100 14.77 -2.67 -15.03
C GLU A 100 15.86 -2.67 -13.93
N LYS A 101 17.04 -2.14 -14.26
CA LYS A 101 18.17 -2.01 -13.31
C LYS A 101 17.88 -1.20 -12.04
N TYR A 102 16.92 -0.29 -12.08
CA TYR A 102 16.47 0.53 -10.95
C TYR A 102 15.24 -0.09 -10.28
N TYR A 103 14.35 -0.67 -11.08
CA TYR A 103 13.21 -1.46 -10.61
C TYR A 103 13.63 -2.54 -9.62
N ASP A 104 14.61 -3.38 -9.98
CA ASP A 104 15.04 -4.50 -9.15
C ASP A 104 15.61 -4.04 -7.81
N VAL A 105 16.38 -2.95 -7.83
CA VAL A 105 16.94 -2.35 -6.62
C VAL A 105 15.82 -1.80 -5.74
N VAL A 106 14.86 -1.05 -6.29
CA VAL A 106 13.73 -0.52 -5.51
C VAL A 106 12.90 -1.65 -4.90
N LYS A 107 12.64 -2.72 -5.65
CA LYS A 107 11.86 -3.87 -5.19
C LYS A 107 12.54 -4.61 -4.05
N LEU A 108 13.83 -4.88 -4.15
CA LEU A 108 14.59 -5.65 -3.15
C LEU A 108 15.02 -4.78 -1.96
N TYR A 109 15.59 -3.61 -2.22
CA TYR A 109 16.14 -2.75 -1.17
C TYR A 109 15.05 -1.90 -0.51
N THR A 110 14.29 -1.13 -1.28
CA THR A 110 13.32 -0.16 -0.73
C THR A 110 12.03 -0.81 -0.28
N MET A 111 11.42 -1.67 -1.11
CA MET A 111 10.11 -2.27 -0.79
C MET A 111 10.25 -3.44 0.17
N ARG A 112 11.09 -4.43 -0.16
CA ARG A 112 11.21 -5.69 0.62
C ARG A 112 12.01 -5.50 1.91
N ASN A 113 13.19 -4.88 1.83
CA ASN A 113 14.06 -4.68 2.97
C ASN A 113 13.88 -3.30 3.63
N ARG A 114 12.92 -2.49 3.18
CA ARG A 114 12.56 -1.20 3.77
C ARG A 114 13.72 -0.18 3.87
N GLY A 115 14.70 -0.27 2.97
CA GLY A 115 15.90 0.56 2.96
C GLY A 115 17.04 0.04 3.84
N GLU A 116 16.90 -1.16 4.41
CA GLU A 116 17.93 -1.79 5.24
C GLU A 116 18.70 -2.87 4.47
N GLY A 117 19.87 -3.26 4.97
CA GLY A 117 20.62 -4.40 4.42
C GLY A 117 21.16 -4.20 3.00
N SER A 118 21.61 -2.99 2.67
CA SER A 118 22.28 -2.62 1.40
C SER A 118 23.37 -3.61 1.00
N LYS A 119 24.18 -4.07 1.97
CA LYS A 119 25.21 -5.10 1.76
C LYS A 119 24.60 -6.42 1.29
N LYS A 120 23.54 -6.91 1.94
CA LYS A 120 22.88 -8.16 1.55
C LYS A 120 22.28 -8.08 0.16
N VAL A 121 21.61 -6.97 -0.16
CA VAL A 121 21.04 -6.73 -1.49
C VAL A 121 22.14 -6.66 -2.55
N GLY A 122 23.25 -6.01 -2.24
CA GLY A 122 24.39 -5.95 -3.15
C GLY A 122 24.94 -7.34 -3.50
N TRP A 123 25.03 -8.23 -2.50
CA TRP A 123 25.43 -9.62 -2.73
C TRP A 123 24.39 -10.41 -3.54
N GLU A 124 23.10 -10.23 -3.26
CA GLU A 124 22.00 -10.91 -3.99
C GLU A 124 21.92 -10.48 -5.46
N MET A 125 22.30 -9.24 -5.75
CA MET A 125 22.24 -8.63 -7.09
C MET A 125 23.61 -8.56 -7.80
N ASP A 126 24.66 -9.11 -7.21
CA ASP A 126 26.05 -9.02 -7.69
C ASP A 126 26.50 -7.58 -8.03
N ILE A 127 26.14 -6.64 -7.15
CA ILE A 127 26.51 -5.22 -7.25
C ILE A 127 27.06 -4.69 -5.93
N GLY A 128 27.94 -3.70 -6.00
CA GLY A 128 28.49 -3.06 -4.79
C GLY A 128 27.41 -2.39 -3.93
N GLU A 129 27.57 -2.45 -2.60
CA GLU A 129 26.67 -1.82 -1.63
C GLU A 129 26.39 -0.35 -1.93
N GLU A 130 27.44 0.41 -2.25
CA GLU A 130 27.34 1.83 -2.60
C GLU A 130 26.53 2.04 -3.89
N LEU A 131 26.57 1.09 -4.81
CA LEU A 131 25.81 1.13 -6.04
C LEU A 131 24.32 0.86 -5.79
N VAL A 132 23.98 -0.02 -4.83
CA VAL A 132 22.59 -0.25 -4.39
C VAL A 132 21.98 1.05 -3.89
N ARG A 133 22.66 1.73 -2.96
CA ARG A 133 22.17 3.00 -2.37
C ARG A 133 21.99 4.09 -3.42
N LYS A 134 23.00 4.28 -4.28
CA LYS A 134 22.93 5.25 -5.39
C LYS A 134 21.82 4.95 -6.39
N ARG A 135 21.59 3.68 -6.71
CA ARG A 135 20.51 3.28 -7.62
C ARG A 135 19.14 3.52 -7.00
N ALA A 136 18.98 3.23 -5.70
CA ALA A 136 17.74 3.49 -4.97
C ALA A 136 17.41 4.99 -4.91
N GLU A 137 18.39 5.83 -4.54
CA GLU A 137 18.22 7.29 -4.53
C GLU A 137 17.84 7.83 -5.91
N ARG A 138 18.55 7.41 -6.96
CA ARG A 138 18.25 7.82 -8.35
C ARG A 138 16.87 7.36 -8.80
N ALA A 139 16.44 6.18 -8.39
CA ALA A 139 15.12 5.67 -8.71
C ALA A 139 14.02 6.52 -8.08
N ILE A 140 14.16 6.90 -6.80
CA ILE A 140 13.21 7.78 -6.12
C ILE A 140 13.17 9.15 -6.80
N SER A 141 14.33 9.76 -7.10
CA SER A 141 14.36 11.03 -7.85
C SER A 141 13.72 10.92 -9.24
N GLN A 142 13.87 9.78 -9.91
CA GLN A 142 13.24 9.54 -11.21
C GLN A 142 11.72 9.37 -11.10
N ILE A 143 11.22 8.76 -10.02
CA ILE A 143 9.79 8.68 -9.74
C ILE A 143 9.23 10.09 -9.51
N CYS A 144 9.84 10.87 -8.61
CA CYS A 144 9.38 12.21 -8.29
C CYS A 144 9.38 13.14 -9.51
N SER A 145 10.46 13.13 -10.31
CA SER A 145 10.58 14.00 -11.50
C SER A 145 9.63 13.64 -12.64
N LYS A 146 9.31 12.35 -12.84
CA LYS A 146 8.41 11.91 -13.92
C LYS A 146 6.94 11.93 -13.53
N ASN A 147 6.62 11.95 -12.23
CA ASN A 147 5.25 11.97 -11.73
C ASN A 147 4.87 13.31 -11.10
N SER A 148 5.68 14.36 -11.24
CA SER A 148 5.43 15.70 -10.68
C SER A 148 4.14 16.37 -11.15
N ASN A 149 3.52 15.87 -12.23
CA ASN A 149 2.21 16.34 -12.71
C ASN A 149 1.02 15.50 -12.17
N ILE A 150 1.28 14.42 -11.43
CA ILE A 150 0.29 13.41 -10.99
C ILE A 150 0.27 13.26 -9.46
N LEU A 151 1.39 13.56 -8.83
CA LEU A 151 1.63 13.57 -7.39
C LEU A 151 1.18 14.88 -6.76
#